data_AF-A0AAN1DIR1-F1
#
_entry.id   AF-A0AAN1DIR1-F1
#
_cell.length_a   1.000
_cell.length_b   1.000
_cell.length_c   1.000
_cell.angle_alpha   90.00
_cell.angle_beta   90.00
_cell.angle_gamma   90.00
#
_symmetry.space_group_name_H-M   'P 1'
#
loop_
_entity.id
_entity.type
_entity.pdbx_description
1 polymer ?
#
loop_
_entity_poly.entity_id
_entity_poly.type
_entity_poly.pdbx_seq_one_letter_code
_entity_poly.pdbx_strand_id
1 'polypeptide(L)'
;MVLGAFSAVAMAQTPEPQFVQLSTGPIVQEHAHRLVVTDARHGKVRTLEVPGAIRRALMASSSVAFPAARSRVIDGHEFLMVVINQSSSDNPMGYCGAGEEGTLYVLRLDGKRAEPIYSTLVQSCIDNIDLFTDSGNKSPYLAIAWTEGGDGFRIRWANYGKPEPLARQYRYTNGNFIVDSELPN
;
A
#
# COMPACT_ATOMS: atom_id res chain seq x y z
N MET A 1 25.92 28.01 -37.35
CA MET A 1 25.76 26.60 -36.95
C MET A 1 24.97 26.60 -35.65
N VAL A 2 23.73 26.10 -35.67
CA VAL A 2 22.78 26.19 -34.54
C VAL A 2 23.10 25.08 -33.53
N LEU A 3 23.40 25.45 -32.28
CA LEU A 3 23.46 24.49 -31.17
C LEU A 3 22.02 24.17 -30.74
N GLY A 4 21.56 22.98 -31.09
CA GLY A 4 20.32 22.41 -30.55
C GLY A 4 20.57 21.90 -29.13
N ALA A 5 20.02 22.59 -28.13
CA ALA A 5 19.93 22.06 -26.78
C ALA A 5 18.84 20.98 -26.74
N PHE A 6 19.26 19.72 -26.58
CA PHE A 6 18.32 18.65 -26.25
C PHE A 6 17.94 18.78 -24.78
N SER A 7 16.81 19.42 -24.51
CA SER A 7 16.16 19.31 -23.21
C SER A 7 15.62 17.88 -23.07
N ALA A 8 16.32 17.05 -22.30
CA ALA A 8 15.77 15.77 -21.86
C ALA A 8 14.55 16.05 -20.99
N VAL A 9 13.36 15.74 -21.49
CA VAL A 9 12.13 15.77 -20.71
C VAL A 9 12.22 14.61 -19.73
N ALA A 10 12.56 14.89 -18.48
CA ALA A 10 12.44 13.91 -17.40
C ALA A 10 10.97 13.51 -17.31
N MET A 11 10.64 12.28 -17.71
CA MET A 11 9.33 11.69 -17.47
C MET A 11 9.15 11.63 -15.94
N ALA A 12 8.30 12.49 -15.39
CA ALA A 12 7.99 12.49 -13.97
C ALA A 12 7.33 11.15 -13.62
N GLN A 13 8.06 10.27 -12.94
CA GLN A 13 7.49 9.09 -12.31
C GLN A 13 6.49 9.57 -11.25
N THR A 14 5.32 8.96 -11.15
CA THR A 14 4.40 9.23 -10.04
C THR A 14 4.72 8.26 -8.91
N PRO A 15 5.45 8.70 -7.87
CA PRO A 15 5.83 7.81 -6.77
C PRO A 15 4.63 7.47 -5.89
N GLU A 16 4.76 6.41 -5.11
CA GLU A 16 3.89 6.18 -3.98
C GLU A 16 4.07 7.28 -2.92
N PRO A 17 3.00 7.57 -2.14
CA PRO A 17 3.11 8.36 -0.93
C PRO A 17 4.17 7.84 0.05
N GLN A 18 4.97 8.76 0.62
CA GLN A 18 5.94 8.42 1.68
C GLN A 18 5.32 8.41 3.08
N PHE A 19 4.14 9.01 3.23
CA PHE A 19 3.41 9.10 4.48
C PHE A 19 1.90 9.14 4.21
N VAL A 20 1.12 8.88 5.26
CA VAL A 20 -0.33 8.96 5.27
C VAL A 20 -0.76 10.10 6.19
N GLN A 21 -1.46 11.09 5.65
CA GLN A 21 -2.06 12.16 6.45
C GLN A 21 -3.35 11.65 7.14
N LEU A 22 -3.38 11.78 8.46
CA LEU A 22 -4.57 11.51 9.26
C LEU A 22 -5.58 12.66 9.14
N SER A 23 -6.86 12.34 9.27
CA SER A 23 -7.98 13.28 9.27
C SER A 23 -7.82 14.39 10.31
N THR A 24 -7.18 14.09 11.43
CA THR A 24 -6.91 15.03 12.52
C THR A 24 -5.67 15.91 12.29
N GLY A 25 -4.89 15.65 11.24
CA GLY A 25 -3.71 16.43 10.86
C GLY A 25 -2.34 15.73 10.99
N PRO A 26 -2.06 14.90 12.02
CA PRO A 26 -0.80 14.16 12.11
C PRO A 26 -0.54 13.27 10.89
N ILE A 27 0.71 12.85 10.72
CA ILE A 27 1.09 11.93 9.64
C ILE A 27 1.55 10.59 10.21
N VAL A 28 1.26 9.51 9.49
CA VAL A 28 1.85 8.20 9.70
C VAL A 28 2.91 7.97 8.65
N GLN A 29 4.09 7.52 9.05
CA GLN A 29 5.17 7.13 8.16
C GLN A 29 5.86 5.88 8.70
N GLU A 30 6.61 5.21 7.85
CA GLU A 30 7.54 4.18 8.27
C GLU A 30 8.86 4.84 8.70
N HIS A 31 9.42 4.38 9.82
CA HIS A 31 10.75 4.77 10.27
C HIS A 31 11.39 3.63 11.07
N ALA A 32 12.53 3.13 10.60
CA ALA A 32 13.33 2.09 11.25
C ALA A 32 12.53 0.82 11.58
N HIS A 33 11.82 0.30 10.57
CA HIS A 33 10.94 -0.87 10.61
C HIS A 33 9.75 -0.72 11.56
N ARG A 34 9.24 0.51 11.72
CA ARG A 34 8.12 0.82 12.61
C ARG A 34 7.22 1.86 11.99
N LEU A 35 5.90 1.73 12.22
CA LEU A 35 4.96 2.79 11.91
C LEU A 35 4.99 3.83 13.03
N VAL A 36 5.24 5.09 12.67
CA VAL A 36 5.30 6.21 13.60
C VAL A 36 4.30 7.28 13.21
N VAL A 37 3.62 7.84 14.21
CA VAL A 37 2.80 9.04 14.08
C VAL A 37 3.65 10.24 14.46
N THR A 38 3.71 11.22 13.57
CA THR A 38 4.33 12.51 13.83
C THR A 38 3.26 13.59 13.85
N ASP A 39 3.11 14.24 15.00
CA ASP A 39 2.31 15.45 15.11
C ASP A 39 3.22 16.67 14.88
N ALA A 40 3.16 17.22 13.67
CA ALA A 40 3.96 18.38 13.29
C ALA A 40 3.61 19.65 14.08
N ARG A 41 2.41 19.73 14.68
CA ARG A 41 2.00 20.90 15.49
C ARG A 41 2.67 20.90 16.86
N HIS A 42 2.94 19.71 17.40
CA HIS A 42 3.48 19.55 18.75
C HIS A 42 4.90 18.95 18.77
N GLY A 43 5.49 18.65 17.61
CA GLY A 43 6.80 18.01 17.48
C GLY A 43 6.87 16.61 18.10
N LYS A 44 5.72 15.97 18.36
CA LYS A 44 5.65 14.71 19.09
C LYS A 44 5.65 13.55 18.10
N VAL A 45 6.66 12.69 18.23
CA VAL A 45 6.75 11.42 17.51
C VAL A 45 6.34 10.29 18.43
N ARG A 46 5.47 9.39 17.96
CA ARG A 46 5.01 8.22 18.72
C ARG A 46 4.93 7.00 17.82
N THR A 47 5.46 5.88 18.27
CA THR A 47 5.30 4.59 17.58
C THR A 47 3.88 4.05 17.74
N LEU A 48 3.30 3.55 16.65
CA LEU A 48 2.02 2.83 16.68
C LEU A 48 2.20 1.42 17.26
N GLU A 49 1.29 1.03 18.13
CA GLU A 49 1.19 -0.34 18.64
C GLU A 49 0.50 -1.22 17.61
N VAL A 50 1.28 -1.99 16.87
CA VAL A 50 0.77 -3.00 15.93
C VAL A 50 0.83 -4.41 16.55
N PRO A 51 -0.05 -5.35 16.14
CA PRO A 51 0.05 -6.74 16.57
C PRO A 51 1.40 -7.39 16.26
N GLY A 52 1.74 -8.42 17.04
CA GLY A 52 3.05 -9.09 16.93
C GLY A 52 3.37 -9.64 15.53
N ALA A 53 2.35 -10.07 14.78
CA ALA A 53 2.53 -10.53 13.40
C ALA A 53 3.01 -9.40 12.48
N ILE A 54 2.34 -8.25 12.49
CA ILE A 54 2.72 -7.06 11.70
C ILE A 54 4.07 -6.53 12.16
N ARG A 55 4.32 -6.49 13.47
CA ARG A 55 5.63 -6.09 14.00
C ARG A 55 6.76 -6.94 13.43
N ARG A 56 6.58 -8.26 13.34
CA ARG A 56 7.58 -9.16 12.72
C ARG A 56 7.71 -8.90 11.22
N ALA A 57 6.59 -8.71 10.51
CA ALA A 57 6.60 -8.39 9.09
C ALA A 57 7.37 -7.09 8.80
N LEU A 58 7.15 -6.03 9.57
CA LEU A 58 7.90 -4.77 9.46
C LEU A 58 9.40 -4.97 9.73
N MET A 59 9.77 -5.75 10.75
CA MET A 59 11.19 -5.99 11.08
C MET A 59 11.91 -6.83 10.03
N ALA A 60 11.19 -7.68 9.30
CA ALA A 60 11.71 -8.52 8.23
C ALA A 60 11.46 -7.92 6.82
N SER A 61 10.92 -6.69 6.74
CA SER A 61 10.53 -6.10 5.47
C SER A 61 11.75 -5.66 4.67
N SER A 62 11.76 -5.92 3.37
CA SER A 62 12.67 -5.27 2.43
C SER A 62 12.26 -3.83 2.16
N SER A 63 10.95 -3.56 2.10
CA SER A 63 10.38 -2.23 1.91
C SER A 63 8.96 -2.12 2.48
N VAL A 64 8.51 -0.89 2.71
CA VAL A 64 7.14 -0.57 3.14
C VAL A 64 6.62 0.55 2.26
N ALA A 65 5.41 0.39 1.75
CA ALA A 65 4.77 1.35 0.86
C ALA A 65 3.39 1.77 1.39
N PHE A 66 3.00 3.00 1.09
CA PHE A 66 1.67 3.53 1.39
C PHE A 66 0.89 3.72 0.09
N PRO A 67 -0.15 2.92 -0.17
CA PRO A 67 -0.99 3.09 -1.36
C PRO A 67 -1.70 4.43 -1.48
N ALA A 68 -1.97 5.10 -0.35
CA ALA A 68 -2.75 6.33 -0.32
C ALA A 68 -2.13 7.37 0.62
N ALA A 69 -2.05 8.61 0.14
CA ALA A 69 -1.48 9.73 0.90
C ALA A 69 -2.36 10.20 2.07
N ARG A 70 -3.61 9.74 2.13
CA ARG A 70 -4.59 10.12 3.16
C ARG A 70 -5.25 8.88 3.75
N SER A 71 -5.49 8.93 5.05
CA SER A 71 -6.37 8.00 5.75
C SER A 71 -7.82 8.15 5.28
N ARG A 72 -8.66 7.19 5.66
CA ARG A 72 -10.11 7.22 5.41
C ARG A 72 -10.85 7.06 6.73
N VAL A 73 -11.86 7.89 6.96
CA VAL A 73 -12.79 7.71 8.08
C VAL A 73 -14.04 7.01 7.55
N ILE A 74 -14.37 5.85 8.12
CA ILE A 74 -15.53 5.03 7.78
C ILE A 74 -16.19 4.61 9.09
N ASP A 75 -17.51 4.79 9.23
CA ASP A 75 -18.25 4.49 10.47
C ASP A 75 -17.60 5.07 11.75
N GLY A 76 -17.03 6.28 11.64
CA GLY A 76 -16.36 6.96 12.76
C GLY A 76 -14.99 6.40 13.15
N HIS A 77 -14.49 5.39 12.45
CA HIS A 77 -13.16 4.81 12.63
C HIS A 77 -12.20 5.31 11.54
N GLU A 78 -10.95 5.59 11.93
CA GLU A 78 -9.91 6.02 10.99
C GLU A 78 -9.09 4.83 10.53
N PHE A 79 -8.90 4.71 9.21
CA PHE A 79 -8.21 3.62 8.55
C PHE A 79 -7.04 4.12 7.70
N LEU A 80 -5.97 3.33 7.65
CA LEU A 80 -4.88 3.51 6.71
C LEU A 80 -4.55 2.19 6.00
N MET A 81 -3.93 2.29 4.83
CA MET A 81 -3.42 1.15 4.08
C MET A 81 -1.89 1.17 4.12
N VAL A 82 -1.28 0.01 4.34
CA VAL A 82 0.16 -0.18 4.26
C VAL A 82 0.45 -1.49 3.56
N VAL A 83 1.39 -1.48 2.62
CA VAL A 83 1.93 -2.70 2.02
C VAL A 83 3.30 -2.95 2.63
N ILE A 84 3.49 -4.16 3.16
CA ILE A 84 4.77 -4.61 3.69
C ILE A 84 5.32 -5.64 2.72
N ASN A 85 6.48 -5.35 2.15
CA ASN A 85 7.16 -6.25 1.23
C ASN A 85 8.23 -7.04 1.97
N GLN A 86 8.29 -8.32 1.70
CA GLN A 86 9.31 -9.22 2.22
C GLN A 86 10.00 -9.88 1.02
N SER A 87 11.30 -10.15 1.15
CA SER A 87 11.99 -10.96 0.14
C SER A 87 11.31 -12.32 0.02
N SER A 88 10.96 -12.71 -1.20
CA SER A 88 10.37 -14.01 -1.54
C SER A 88 11.35 -15.18 -1.35
N SER A 89 12.64 -14.91 -1.15
CA SER A 89 13.65 -15.96 -1.09
C SER A 89 14.51 -15.95 0.17
N ASP A 90 14.44 -17.08 0.88
CA ASP A 90 15.58 -17.71 1.54
C ASP A 90 16.46 -18.50 0.52
N ASN A 91 16.06 -18.55 -0.77
CA ASN A 91 16.75 -19.26 -1.85
C ASN A 91 16.97 -18.38 -3.11
N PRO A 92 18.04 -17.57 -3.14
CA PRO A 92 18.31 -16.59 -4.21
C PRO A 92 18.62 -17.19 -5.59
N MET A 93 18.72 -18.52 -5.71
CA MET A 93 19.03 -19.24 -6.95
C MET A 93 17.78 -19.81 -7.66
N GLY A 94 16.57 -19.61 -7.12
CA GLY A 94 15.31 -20.10 -7.70
C GLY A 94 14.77 -19.24 -8.85
N TYR A 95 13.72 -19.71 -9.51
CA TYR A 95 13.03 -19.00 -10.62
C TYR A 95 12.62 -17.56 -10.26
N CYS A 96 12.25 -17.33 -8.99
CA CYS A 96 11.89 -16.01 -8.46
C CYS A 96 13.07 -15.15 -8.00
N GLY A 97 14.30 -15.66 -8.00
CA GLY A 97 15.48 -14.94 -7.53
C GLY A 97 15.25 -14.28 -6.17
N ALA A 98 15.41 -12.95 -6.12
CA ALA A 98 15.12 -12.10 -4.95
C ALA A 98 13.82 -11.27 -5.13
N GLY A 99 12.77 -11.86 -5.72
CA GLY A 99 11.47 -11.21 -5.87
C GLY A 99 10.89 -10.75 -4.53
N GLU A 100 9.83 -9.93 -4.54
CA GLU A 100 9.17 -9.46 -3.32
C GLU A 100 7.76 -10.01 -3.19
N GLU A 101 7.41 -10.46 -1.98
CA GLU A 101 6.07 -10.78 -1.54
C GLU A 101 5.48 -9.58 -0.81
N GLY A 102 4.47 -8.94 -1.40
CA GLY A 102 3.82 -7.76 -0.86
C GLY A 102 2.48 -8.11 -0.22
N THR A 103 2.34 -7.85 1.07
CA THR A 103 1.06 -8.01 1.79
C THR A 103 0.46 -6.65 2.11
N LEU A 104 -0.76 -6.39 1.65
CA LEU A 104 -1.56 -5.24 2.05
C LEU A 104 -2.17 -5.51 3.42
N TYR A 105 -2.07 -4.53 4.31
CA TYR A 105 -2.82 -4.43 5.54
C TYR A 105 -3.68 -3.17 5.54
N VAL A 106 -4.96 -3.32 5.88
CA VAL A 106 -5.84 -2.20 6.21
C VAL A 106 -5.95 -2.11 7.72
N LEU A 107 -5.37 -1.06 8.28
CA LEU A 107 -5.24 -0.86 9.72
C LEU A 107 -6.28 0.14 10.20
N ARG A 108 -7.08 -0.24 11.20
CA ARG A 108 -7.90 0.68 11.99
C ARG A 108 -7.06 1.29 13.10
N LEU A 109 -7.09 2.61 13.20
CA LEU A 109 -6.44 3.33 14.28
C LEU A 109 -7.39 3.49 15.47
N ASP A 110 -6.95 3.03 16.64
CA ASP A 110 -7.61 3.26 17.92
C ASP A 110 -6.59 3.86 18.90
N GLY A 111 -6.58 5.19 18.96
CA GLY A 111 -5.66 5.97 19.79
C GLY A 111 -4.20 5.75 19.41
N LYS A 112 -3.51 4.83 20.09
CA LYS A 112 -2.11 4.45 19.81
C LYS A 112 -1.97 3.09 19.14
N ARG A 113 -3.06 2.33 19.01
CA ARG A 113 -3.08 1.00 18.41
C ARG A 113 -3.45 1.08 16.95
N ALA A 114 -2.85 0.21 16.15
CA ALA A 114 -3.18 0.02 14.75
C ALA A 114 -3.55 -1.46 14.54
N GLU A 115 -4.85 -1.74 14.48
CA GLU A 115 -5.41 -3.08 14.39
C GLU A 115 -5.64 -3.47 12.93
N PRO A 116 -5.14 -4.63 12.44
CA PRO A 116 -5.46 -5.10 11.11
C PRO A 116 -6.91 -5.57 11.07
N ILE A 117 -7.69 -4.91 10.22
CA ILE A 117 -9.06 -5.31 9.95
C ILE A 117 -9.13 -6.17 8.69
N TYR A 118 -8.23 -5.93 7.74
CA TYR A 118 -8.14 -6.70 6.52
C TYR A 118 -6.67 -6.90 6.13
N SER A 119 -6.37 -8.04 5.52
CA SER A 119 -5.08 -8.28 4.87
C SER A 119 -5.22 -9.19 3.67
N THR A 120 -4.43 -8.94 2.63
CA THR A 120 -4.33 -9.83 1.46
C THR A 120 -2.95 -9.73 0.83
N LEU A 121 -2.52 -10.83 0.21
CA LEU A 121 -1.38 -10.81 -0.70
C LEU A 121 -1.76 -9.95 -1.92
N VAL A 122 -0.91 -9.00 -2.27
CA VAL A 122 -1.12 -8.08 -3.40
C VAL A 122 -0.05 -8.18 -4.46
N GLN A 123 1.13 -8.69 -4.09
CA GLN A 123 2.22 -8.97 -5.00
C GLN A 123 2.88 -10.27 -4.55
N SER A 124 3.16 -11.15 -5.49
CA SER A 124 3.82 -12.42 -5.23
C SER A 124 4.57 -12.88 -6.47
N CYS A 125 5.87 -13.13 -6.32
CA CYS A 125 6.60 -13.76 -7.40
C CYS A 125 6.20 -15.23 -7.51
N ILE A 126 6.03 -15.91 -6.38
CA ILE A 126 5.72 -17.34 -6.33
C ILE A 126 4.35 -17.62 -6.98
N ASP A 127 3.36 -16.79 -6.67
CA ASP A 127 1.99 -16.95 -7.16
C ASP A 127 1.73 -16.22 -8.49
N ASN A 128 2.75 -15.58 -9.09
CA ASN A 128 2.63 -14.72 -10.27
C ASN A 128 1.50 -13.68 -10.13
N ILE A 129 1.49 -12.97 -8.99
CA ILE A 129 0.53 -11.91 -8.71
C ILE A 129 1.28 -10.59 -8.77
N ASP A 130 0.83 -9.67 -9.61
CA ASP A 130 1.42 -8.34 -9.70
C ASP A 130 0.33 -7.26 -9.72
N LEU A 131 0.66 -6.08 -9.20
CA LEU A 131 -0.24 -4.93 -9.18
C LEU A 131 -0.27 -4.26 -10.55
N PHE A 132 -1.47 -3.94 -11.02
CA PHE A 132 -1.65 -3.33 -12.33
C PHE A 132 -1.94 -1.84 -12.26
N THR A 133 -1.15 -1.05 -12.98
CA THR A 133 -1.43 0.38 -13.23
C THR A 133 -1.47 0.64 -14.74
N ASP A 134 -2.30 1.60 -15.16
CA ASP A 134 -2.54 1.91 -16.58
C ASP A 134 -1.32 2.49 -17.30
N SER A 135 -0.23 2.80 -16.57
CA SER A 135 0.95 3.44 -17.13
C SER A 135 2.21 3.06 -16.34
N GLY A 136 3.22 2.50 -17.03
CA GLY A 136 4.46 2.00 -16.41
C GLY A 136 5.38 3.07 -15.77
N ASN A 137 4.95 4.33 -15.71
CA ASN A 137 5.63 5.41 -15.00
C ASN A 137 5.04 5.70 -13.61
N LYS A 138 4.09 4.88 -13.14
CA LYS A 138 3.46 5.00 -11.83
C LYS A 138 3.98 3.90 -10.91
N SER A 139 4.04 4.22 -9.62
CA SER A 139 4.25 3.21 -8.59
C SER A 139 3.16 2.13 -8.65
N PRO A 140 3.51 0.83 -8.57
CA PRO A 140 2.54 -0.27 -8.59
C PRO A 140 1.53 -0.17 -7.45
N TYR A 141 1.91 0.38 -6.29
CA TYR A 141 1.02 0.53 -5.13
C TYR A 141 -0.17 1.48 -5.38
N LEU A 142 -0.11 2.32 -6.43
CA LEU A 142 -1.24 3.15 -6.86
C LEU A 142 -2.38 2.35 -7.52
N ALA A 143 -2.17 1.05 -7.76
CA ALA A 143 -3.23 0.10 -8.10
C ALA A 143 -4.20 -0.14 -6.95
N ILE A 144 -3.80 0.19 -5.71
CA ILE A 144 -4.60 0.10 -4.50
C ILE A 144 -5.05 1.52 -4.11
N ALA A 145 -6.36 1.75 -3.99
CA ALA A 145 -6.88 3.08 -3.68
C ALA A 145 -8.20 3.01 -2.91
N TRP A 146 -8.43 4.00 -2.03
CA TRP A 146 -9.78 4.21 -1.47
C TRP A 146 -10.79 4.47 -2.59
N THR A 147 -12.01 3.98 -2.44
CA THR A 147 -13.11 4.31 -3.36
C THR A 147 -13.55 5.76 -3.13
N GLU A 148 -13.70 6.54 -4.21
CA GLU A 148 -14.24 7.89 -4.11
C GLU A 148 -15.67 7.87 -3.57
N GLY A 149 -15.96 8.71 -2.57
CA GLY A 149 -17.29 8.80 -1.95
C GLY A 149 -17.78 7.54 -1.23
N GLY A 150 -17.03 6.43 -1.25
CA GLY A 150 -17.43 5.15 -0.68
C GLY A 150 -16.72 4.77 0.62
N ASP A 151 -17.24 3.69 1.22
CA ASP A 151 -16.79 3.09 2.48
C ASP A 151 -15.84 1.91 2.23
N GLY A 152 -14.92 2.07 1.28
CA GLY A 152 -14.21 0.94 0.69
C GLY A 152 -12.90 1.29 0.03
N PHE A 153 -12.25 0.27 -0.53
CA PHE A 153 -11.05 0.41 -1.36
C PHE A 153 -11.12 -0.55 -2.54
N ARG A 154 -10.29 -0.32 -3.54
CA ARG A 154 -10.12 -1.20 -4.70
C ARG A 154 -8.67 -1.63 -4.82
N ILE A 155 -8.47 -2.81 -5.41
CA ILE A 155 -7.16 -3.31 -5.83
C ILE A 155 -7.26 -3.75 -7.28
N ARG A 156 -6.21 -3.47 -8.06
CA ARG A 156 -6.08 -3.89 -9.45
C ARG A 156 -4.85 -4.77 -9.61
N TRP A 157 -5.03 -5.93 -10.23
CA TRP A 157 -3.96 -6.89 -10.51
C TRP A 157 -3.78 -7.12 -12.00
N ALA A 158 -2.54 -7.42 -12.39
CA ALA A 158 -2.25 -8.00 -13.67
C ALA A 158 -2.61 -9.49 -13.61
N ASN A 159 -3.30 -9.99 -14.62
CA ASN A 159 -3.61 -11.41 -14.73
C ASN A 159 -2.72 -12.02 -15.81
N TYR A 160 -1.73 -12.84 -15.44
CA TYR A 160 -0.85 -13.49 -16.42
C TYR A 160 -1.54 -14.63 -17.18
N GLY A 161 -2.73 -15.06 -16.76
CA GLY A 161 -3.53 -16.11 -17.41
C GLY A 161 -4.75 -15.61 -18.20
N LYS A 162 -5.10 -14.32 -18.14
CA LYS A 162 -6.21 -13.71 -18.90
C LYS A 162 -5.82 -12.31 -19.37
N PRO A 163 -6.23 -11.88 -20.58
CA PRO A 163 -5.81 -10.60 -21.15
C PRO A 163 -6.33 -9.37 -20.38
N GLU A 164 -7.36 -9.52 -19.55
CA GLU A 164 -7.97 -8.41 -18.81
C GLU A 164 -7.42 -8.31 -17.36
N PRO A 165 -6.98 -7.12 -16.92
CA PRO A 165 -6.62 -6.89 -15.53
C PRO A 165 -7.82 -7.13 -14.60
N LEU A 166 -7.58 -7.82 -13.47
CA LEU A 166 -8.61 -8.07 -12.47
C LEU A 166 -8.71 -6.88 -11.51
N ALA A 167 -9.89 -6.30 -11.35
CA ALA A 167 -10.15 -5.36 -10.27
C ALA A 167 -11.09 -5.97 -9.23
N ARG A 168 -10.76 -5.83 -7.94
CA ARG A 168 -11.70 -6.11 -6.85
C ARG A 168 -11.96 -4.86 -6.06
N GLN A 169 -13.23 -4.62 -5.78
CA GLN A 169 -13.67 -3.60 -4.86
C GLN A 169 -14.10 -4.25 -3.56
N TYR A 170 -13.71 -3.62 -2.46
CA TYR A 170 -14.03 -4.03 -1.11
C TYR A 170 -14.85 -2.95 -0.43
N ARG A 171 -15.88 -3.35 0.30
CA ARG A 171 -16.71 -2.45 1.12
C ARG A 171 -16.57 -2.82 2.60
N TYR A 172 -16.51 -1.82 3.44
CA TYR A 172 -16.58 -1.98 4.88
C TYR A 172 -18.01 -2.31 5.31
N THR A 173 -18.20 -3.40 6.03
CA THR A 173 -19.50 -3.84 6.52
C THR A 173 -19.30 -4.69 7.78
N ASN A 174 -20.08 -4.42 8.83
CA ASN A 174 -20.07 -5.19 10.09
C ASN A 174 -18.66 -5.35 10.70
N GLY A 175 -17.85 -4.30 10.64
CA GLY A 175 -16.53 -4.31 11.26
C GLY A 175 -15.39 -4.84 10.38
N ASN A 176 -15.66 -5.28 9.14
CA ASN A 176 -14.66 -5.88 8.26
C ASN A 176 -14.80 -5.40 6.80
N PHE A 177 -13.74 -5.53 6.00
CA PHE A 177 -13.80 -5.32 4.55
C PHE A 177 -14.14 -6.63 3.83
N ILE A 178 -15.23 -6.62 3.08
CA ILE A 178 -15.70 -7.75 2.27
C ILE A 178 -15.65 -7.40 0.78
N VAL A 179 -15.52 -8.41 -0.07
CA VAL A 179 -15.60 -8.21 -1.52
C VAL A 179 -17.00 -7.73 -1.87
N ASP A 180 -17.07 -6.56 -2.51
CA ASP A 180 -18.31 -5.95 -2.97
C ASP A 180 -18.60 -6.33 -4.42
N SER A 181 -17.57 -6.22 -5.27
CA SER A 181 -17.65 -6.63 -6.68
C SER A 181 -16.28 -7.04 -7.20
N GLU A 182 -16.26 -8.05 -8.06
CA GLU A 182 -15.17 -8.30 -8.99
C GLU A 182 -15.54 -7.66 -10.33
N LEU A 183 -14.71 -6.75 -10.82
CA LEU A 183 -14.93 -6.07 -12.09
C LEU A 183 -13.84 -6.53 -13.07
N PRO A 184 -14.20 -7.06 -14.25
CA PRO A 184 -13.29 -6.98 -15.38
C PRO A 184 -13.07 -5.49 -15.69
N ASN A 185 -11.81 -5.06 -15.84
CA ASN A 185 -11.51 -3.70 -16.31
C ASN A 185 -11.72 -3.59 -17.82
#